data_AF-A0A3L7C1K0-F1
#
_entry.id   AF-A0A3L7C1K0-F1
#
_cell.length_a   1.000
_cell.length_b   1.000
_cell.length_c   1.000
_cell.angle_alpha   90.00
_cell.angle_beta   90.00
_cell.angle_gamma   90.00
#
_symmetry.space_group_name_H-M   'P 1'
#
loop_
_entity.id
_entity.type
_entity.pdbx_description
1 polymer ?
#
loop_
_entity_poly.entity_id
_entity_poly.type
_entity_poly.pdbx_seq_one_letter_code
_entity_poly.pdbx_strand_id
1 'polypeptide(L)' 'MTMEHATGYLTALDAMNRHVNSARPDAPVQVERARPALLAPTRQATALALRRLADRIQPRPLPAAPRCS' A
#
# COMPACT_ATOMS: atom_id res chain seq x y z
N MET A 1 5.22 6.62 32.55
CA MET A 1 5.29 6.46 31.07
C MET A 1 5.39 4.97 30.71
N THR A 2 4.44 4.14 31.14
CA THR A 2 4.52 2.66 31.05
C THR A 2 3.47 2.06 30.11
N MET A 3 2.43 2.81 29.71
CA MET A 3 1.34 2.30 28.87
C MET A 3 1.73 2.08 27.41
N GLU A 4 2.60 2.94 26.83
CA GLU A 4 3.07 2.83 25.44
C GLU A 4 3.73 1.47 25.14
N HIS A 5 4.51 0.95 26.10
CA HIS A 5 5.23 -0.32 25.98
C HIS A 5 4.28 -1.53 26.01
N ALA A 6 3.23 -1.47 26.83
CA ALA A 6 2.24 -2.54 26.93
C ALA A 6 1.44 -2.68 25.62
N THR A 7 1.04 -1.55 25.01
CA THR A 7 0.30 -1.54 23.75
C THR A 7 1.14 -2.05 22.58
N GLY A 8 2.41 -1.62 22.50
CA GLY A 8 3.34 -2.11 21.48
C GLY A 8 3.62 -3.61 21.60
N TYR A 9 3.79 -4.10 22.82
CA TYR A 9 4.01 -5.53 23.10
C TYR A 9 2.81 -6.40 22.69
N LEU A 10 1.59 -6.01 23.07
CA LEU A 10 0.37 -6.73 22.68
C LEU A 10 0.15 -6.73 21.17
N THR A 11 0.45 -5.61 20.51
CA THR A 11 0.34 -5.48 19.05
C THR A 11 1.33 -6.41 18.33
N ALA A 12 2.56 -6.50 18.83
CA ALA A 12 3.58 -7.40 18.28
C ALA A 12 3.18 -8.87 18.42
N LEU A 13 2.67 -9.28 19.58
CA LEU A 13 2.19 -10.65 19.81
C LEU A 13 1.00 -11.00 18.91
N ASP A 14 0.04 -10.09 18.75
CA ASP A 14 -1.10 -10.33 17.87
C ASP A 14 -0.68 -10.46 16.40
N ALA A 15 0.26 -9.63 15.94
CA ALA A 15 0.82 -9.72 14.59
C ALA A 15 1.55 -11.05 14.37
N MET A 16 2.37 -11.49 15.33
CA MET A 16 3.07 -12.78 15.28
C MET A 16 2.07 -13.94 15.26
N ASN A 17 1.06 -13.90 16.13
CA ASN A 17 0.05 -14.94 16.24
C ASN A 17 -0.77 -15.07 14.94
N ARG A 18 -1.14 -13.94 14.33
CA ARG A 18 -1.80 -13.92 13.02
C ARG A 18 -0.90 -14.43 11.91
N HIS A 19 0.39 -14.08 11.91
CA HIS A 19 1.33 -14.57 10.91
C HIS A 19 1.48 -16.09 10.95
N VAL A 20 1.77 -16.66 12.13
CA VAL A 20 1.94 -18.11 12.33
C VAL A 20 0.66 -18.88 11.98
N ASN A 21 -0.49 -18.38 12.43
CA ASN A 21 -1.76 -19.08 12.22
C ASN A 21 -2.43 -18.80 10.87
N SER A 22 -1.97 -17.82 10.09
CA SER A 22 -2.54 -17.50 8.77
C SER A 22 -2.30 -18.61 7.75
N ALA A 23 -1.18 -19.32 7.86
CA ALA A 23 -0.81 -20.39 6.93
C ALA A 23 -1.64 -21.66 7.14
N ARG A 24 -2.41 -21.77 8.25
CA ARG A 24 -3.21 -22.91 8.71
C ARG A 24 -2.85 -24.21 7.96
N PRO A 25 -1.81 -24.93 8.37
CA PRO A 25 -1.28 -26.07 7.61
C PRO A 25 -2.35 -27.15 7.34
N ASP A 26 -3.33 -27.27 8.23
CA ASP A 26 -4.43 -28.24 8.14
C ASP A 26 -5.70 -27.66 7.50
N ALA A 27 -5.74 -26.36 7.17
CA ALA A 27 -6.91 -25.79 6.51
C ALA A 27 -6.97 -26.24 5.05
N PRO A 28 -8.18 -26.52 4.52
CA PRO A 28 -8.33 -26.83 3.11
C PRO A 28 -7.85 -25.64 2.26
N VAL A 29 -6.98 -25.92 1.28
CA VAL A 29 -6.49 -24.92 0.33
C VAL A 29 -7.67 -24.37 -0.46
N GLN A 30 -8.01 -23.10 -0.21
CA GLN A 30 -9.01 -22.40 -0.99
C GLN A 30 -8.33 -21.79 -2.21
N VAL A 31 -8.80 -22.14 -3.41
CA VAL A 31 -8.38 -21.45 -4.63
C VAL A 31 -8.84 -20.00 -4.53
N GLU A 32 -7.90 -19.07 -4.57
CA GLU A 32 -8.21 -17.65 -4.55
C GLU A 32 -9.09 -17.32 -5.76
N ARG A 33 -10.34 -16.95 -5.51
CA ARG A 33 -11.26 -16.53 -6.57
C ARG A 33 -10.77 -15.21 -7.12
N ALA A 34 -10.61 -15.13 -8.45
CA ALA A 34 -10.34 -13.88 -9.14
C ALA A 34 -11.40 -12.85 -8.73
N ARG A 35 -11.01 -11.88 -7.91
CA ARG A 35 -11.94 -10.87 -7.40
C ARG A 35 -12.26 -9.91 -8.54
N PRO A 36 -13.54 -9.73 -8.92
CA PRO A 36 -13.88 -8.74 -9.94
C PRO A 36 -13.45 -7.37 -9.45
N ALA A 37 -12.65 -6.68 -10.26
CA ALA A 37 -12.18 -5.33 -9.96
C ALA A 37 -13.31 -4.32 -10.26
N LEU A 38 -14.39 -4.37 -9.48
CA LEU A 38 -15.60 -3.55 -9.66
C LEU A 38 -15.30 -2.03 -9.65
N LEU A 39 -14.19 -1.63 -9.03
CA LEU A 39 -13.73 -0.24 -8.94
C LEU A 39 -12.61 0.10 -9.94
N ALA A 40 -12.30 -0.79 -10.88
CA ALA A 40 -11.28 -0.53 -11.90
C ALA A 40 -11.51 0.79 -12.67
N PRO A 41 -12.72 1.09 -13.20
CA PRO A 41 -12.91 2.30 -13.99
C PRO A 41 -12.82 3.57 -13.14
N THR A 42 -13.34 3.55 -11.92
CA THR A 42 -13.30 4.71 -11.01
C THR A 42 -11.88 4.98 -10.50
N ARG A 43 -11.10 3.92 -10.21
CA ARG A 43 -9.67 4.04 -9.88
C ARG A 43 -8.86 4.61 -11.03
N GLN A 44 -9.11 4.17 -12.27
CA GLN A 44 -8.44 4.72 -13.45
C GLN A 44 -8.78 6.21 -13.66
N ALA A 45 -10.07 6.57 -13.56
CA ALA A 45 -10.51 7.96 -13.67
C ALA A 45 -9.85 8.85 -12.59
N THR A 46 -9.79 8.36 -11.35
CA THR A 46 -9.14 9.07 -10.24
C THR A 46 -7.64 9.22 -10.49
N ALA A 47 -6.95 8.18 -10.95
CA ALA A 47 -5.53 8.23 -11.28
C ALA A 47 -5.24 9.29 -12.37
N LEU A 48 -6.07 9.36 -13.40
CA LEU A 48 -5.93 10.38 -14.46
C LEU A 48 -6.19 11.80 -13.94
N ALA A 49 -7.20 11.98 -13.08
CA ALA A 49 -7.48 13.28 -12.47
C ALA A 49 -6.31 13.76 -11.60
N LEU A 50 -5.76 12.86 -10.76
CA LEU A 50 -4.58 13.14 -9.94
C LEU A 50 -3.35 13.45 -10.79
N ARG A 51 -3.15 12.75 -11.91
CA ARG A 51 -2.04 13.06 -12.82
C ARG A 51 -2.17 14.45 -13.42
N ARG A 52 -3.35 14.82 -13.93
CA ARG A 52 -3.60 16.16 -14.47
C ARG A 52 -3.44 17.25 -13.41
N LEU A 53 -3.82 16.97 -12.16
CA LEU A 53 -3.61 17.88 -11.04
C LEU A 53 -2.11 18.08 -10.77
N ALA A 54 -1.35 16.98 -10.73
CA ALA A 54 0.10 17.03 -10.56
C ALA A 54 0.75 17.83 -11.69
N ASP A 55 0.37 17.59 -12.95
CA ASP A 55 0.91 18.32 -14.10
C ASP A 55 0.60 19.83 -14.06
N ARG A 56 -0.46 20.25 -13.36
CA ARG A 56 -0.81 21.68 -13.16
C ARG A 56 -0.06 22.32 -11.99
N ILE A 57 0.15 21.58 -10.91
CA ILE A 57 0.80 22.10 -9.69
C ILE A 57 2.32 22.07 -9.83
N GLN A 58 2.85 21.10 -10.57
CA GLN A 58 4.30 20.95 -10.68
C GLN A 58 4.90 22.10 -11.50
N PRO A 59 5.87 22.85 -10.94
CA PRO A 59 6.62 23.82 -11.72
C PRO A 59 7.35 23.09 -12.85
N ARG A 60 7.45 23.73 -14.02
CA ARG A 60 8.19 23.15 -15.17
C ARG A 60 9.55 22.67 -14.69
N PRO A 61 9.90 21.38 -14.92
CA PRO A 61 11.22 20.89 -14.59
C PRO A 61 12.23 21.78 -15.29
N LEU A 62 13.09 22.45 -14.52
CA LEU A 62 14.21 23.19 -15.07
C LEU A 62 15.06 22.20 -15.85
N PRO A 63 15.44 22.51 -17.10
CA PRO A 63 16.35 21.65 -17.84
C PRO A 63 17.58 21.42 -16.98
N ALA A 64 17.92 20.15 -16.75
CA ALA A 64 19.12 19.79 -16.02
C ALA A 64 20.31 20.51 -16.67
N ALA A 65 21.04 21.28 -15.87
CA ALA A 65 22.20 22.02 -16.36
C ALA A 65 23.13 21.06 -17.12
N PRO A 66 23.68 21.46 -18.28
CA PRO A 66 24.62 20.62 -19.01
C PRO A 66 25.76 20.26 -18.05
N ARG A 67 25.97 18.95 -17.88
CA ARG A 67 27.10 18.46 -17.10
C ARG A 67 28.37 18.82 -17.88
N CYS A 68 29.21 19.67 -17.30
CA CYS A 68 30.56 19.85 -17.80
C CYS A 68 31.31 18.53 -17.62
N SER A 69 31.75 17.94 -18.73
CA SER A 69 32.71 16.83 -18.77
C SER A 69 34.13 17.37 -18.66
#